data_AF-A0A1A8EC47-F1
#
_entry.id   AF-A0A1A8EC47-F1
#
_cell.length_a   1.000
_cell.length_b   1.000
_cell.length_c   1.000
_cell.angle_alpha   90.00
_cell.angle_beta   90.00
_cell.angle_gamma   90.00
#
_symmetry.space_group_name_H-M   'P 1'
#
loop_
_entity.id
_entity.type
_entity.pdbx_description
1 polymer ?
#
loop_
_entity_poly.entity_id
_entity_poly.type
_entity_poly.pdbx_seq_one_letter_code
_entity_poly.pdbx_strand_id
1 'polypeptide(L)'
;LRVKIPTRYKRVVTPRRAGAAVVMCWMVAFIVGLTPMLGWNNLKRLQENGSISSNLSVTCQFETVISMDYMVYFNFFGWVLPPLLLMLAIYAEIFYMIHKQLNNKKITSSYSDPNKYYDKELNLAKSLVLVLFLFAISWLPLHIINCITLFCPQCKKPIVLLYIAILLSHGNSAVNPIVYAFRIKKFHTAFQKIWQQYFCCKNTPTLDFQQSERKEAPNLETQQAAPLQPTQLDDFKSYPPLQPEQPSPEGNQKIKTHQKPHNHHPAMEQNAV
;
A
#
# COMPACT_ATOMS: atom_id res chain seq x y z
N LEU A 1 -3.35 1.14 3.61
CA LEU A 1 -3.75 2.58 3.54
C LEU A 1 -4.57 2.92 2.31
N ARG A 2 -4.07 2.68 1.09
CA ARG A 2 -4.76 3.06 -0.15
C ARG A 2 -6.17 2.49 -0.31
N VAL A 3 -6.38 1.24 0.11
CA VAL A 3 -7.71 0.59 0.07
C VAL A 3 -8.61 1.00 1.24
N LYS A 4 -8.03 1.27 2.42
CA LYS A 4 -8.78 1.55 3.66
C LYS A 4 -9.25 3.01 3.76
N ILE A 5 -8.48 3.98 3.21
CA ILE A 5 -8.80 5.42 3.28
C ILE A 5 -8.42 6.14 1.97
N PRO A 6 -9.16 5.91 0.87
CA PRO A 6 -8.79 6.45 -0.44
C PRO A 6 -8.81 7.99 -0.50
N THR A 7 -9.76 8.65 0.16
CA THR A 7 -9.95 10.11 0.13
C THR A 7 -8.85 10.89 0.86
N ARG A 8 -8.29 10.33 1.93
CA ARG A 8 -7.23 10.98 2.73
C ARG A 8 -5.83 10.50 2.35
N TYR A 9 -5.69 9.48 1.51
CA TYR A 9 -4.40 8.87 1.17
C TYR A 9 -3.37 9.90 0.69
N LYS A 10 -3.74 10.76 -0.28
CA LYS A 10 -2.84 11.78 -0.85
C LYS A 10 -2.37 12.83 0.16
N ARG A 11 -3.16 13.08 1.21
CA ARG A 11 -2.83 14.02 2.29
C ARG A 11 -1.97 13.37 3.37
N VAL A 12 -2.17 12.07 3.62
CA VAL A 12 -1.46 11.32 4.68
C VAL A 12 -0.09 10.85 4.19
N VAL A 13 -0.01 10.30 2.98
CA VAL A 13 1.20 9.72 2.39
C VAL A 13 1.84 10.74 1.46
N THR A 14 2.80 11.51 1.98
CA THR A 14 3.56 12.51 1.21
C THR A 14 4.97 12.00 0.89
N PRO A 15 5.60 12.48 -0.21
CA PRO A 15 6.96 12.06 -0.59
C PRO A 15 8.00 12.31 0.51
N ARG A 16 7.91 13.45 1.22
CA ARG A 16 8.82 13.78 2.33
C ARG A 16 8.72 12.75 3.47
N ARG A 17 7.50 12.36 3.84
CA ARG A 17 7.27 11.35 4.89
C ARG A 17 7.73 9.95 4.45
N ALA A 18 7.50 9.59 3.18
CA ALA A 18 8.00 8.34 2.63
C ALA A 18 9.54 8.29 2.61
N GLY A 19 10.20 9.38 2.19
CA GLY A 19 11.66 9.49 2.23
C GLY A 19 12.22 9.38 3.65
N ALA A 20 11.60 10.08 4.62
CA ALA A 20 11.98 9.96 6.03
C ALA A 20 11.83 8.51 6.54
N ALA A 21 10.73 7.82 6.21
CA ALA A 21 10.54 6.43 6.57
C ALA A 21 11.62 5.51 5.98
N VAL A 22 12.04 5.74 4.73
CA VAL A 22 13.14 4.97 4.09
C VAL A 22 14.45 5.17 4.83
N VAL A 23 14.82 6.42 5.15
CA VAL A 23 16.04 6.73 5.91
C VAL A 23 16.00 6.06 7.27
N MET A 24 14.87 6.12 7.99
CA MET A 24 14.73 5.44 9.27
C MET A 24 14.90 3.93 9.16
N CYS A 25 14.34 3.28 8.13
CA CYS A 25 14.54 1.86 7.89
C CYS A 25 16.01 1.51 7.66
N TRP A 26 16.75 2.33 6.90
CA TRP A 26 18.20 2.14 6.70
C TRP A 26 18.98 2.26 8.00
N MET A 27 18.69 3.29 8.80
CA MET A 27 19.36 3.48 10.10
C MET A 27 19.13 2.28 11.02
N VAL A 28 17.89 1.79 11.12
CA VAL A 28 17.58 0.58 11.90
C VAL A 28 18.31 -0.64 11.34
N ALA A 29 18.36 -0.81 10.02
CA ALA A 29 19.08 -1.92 9.40
C ALA A 29 20.59 -1.90 9.71
N PHE A 30 21.22 -0.72 9.70
CA PHE A 30 22.62 -0.56 10.11
C PHE A 30 22.84 -0.89 11.59
N ILE A 31 21.98 -0.39 12.47
CA ILE A 31 22.09 -0.65 13.91
C ILE A 31 21.98 -2.15 14.19
N VAL A 32 20.94 -2.80 13.63
CA VAL A 32 20.76 -4.25 13.77
C VAL A 32 21.96 -4.97 13.16
N GLY A 33 22.36 -4.67 11.92
CA GLY A 33 23.46 -5.34 11.23
C GLY A 33 24.83 -5.19 11.92
N LEU A 34 25.10 -4.06 12.56
CA LEU A 34 26.37 -3.78 13.24
C LEU A 34 26.37 -4.19 14.72
N THR A 35 25.25 -4.66 15.27
CA THR A 35 25.17 -5.08 16.68
C THR A 35 26.23 -6.13 17.06
N PRO A 36 26.57 -7.14 16.22
CA PRO A 36 27.66 -8.07 16.54
C PRO A 36 29.04 -7.39 16.62
N MET A 37 29.27 -6.30 15.88
CA MET A 37 30.52 -5.52 15.94
C MET A 37 30.62 -4.68 17.20
N LEU A 38 29.48 -4.30 17.81
CA LEU A 38 29.42 -3.54 19.07
C LEU A 38 29.68 -4.41 20.33
N GLY A 39 29.89 -5.71 20.15
CA GLY A 39 30.33 -6.61 21.24
C GLY A 39 29.50 -7.87 21.42
N TRP A 40 28.38 -8.03 20.70
CA TRP A 40 27.57 -9.26 20.76
C TRP A 40 28.08 -10.32 19.76
N ASN A 41 29.33 -10.76 19.96
CA ASN A 41 30.00 -11.76 19.13
C ASN A 41 30.68 -12.82 20.00
N ASN A 42 31.19 -13.88 19.37
CA ASN A 42 31.81 -15.00 20.08
C ASN A 42 33.29 -14.78 20.45
N LEU A 43 33.87 -13.59 20.21
CA LEU A 43 35.31 -13.36 20.35
C LEU A 43 35.82 -13.66 21.76
N LYS A 44 35.12 -13.18 22.80
CA LYS A 44 35.50 -13.44 24.21
C LYS A 44 35.51 -14.93 24.52
N ARG A 45 34.48 -15.65 24.07
CA ARG A 45 34.34 -17.11 24.26
C ARG A 45 35.44 -17.91 23.55
N LEU A 46 35.87 -17.45 22.37
CA LEU A 46 36.98 -18.07 21.63
C LEU A 46 38.32 -17.83 22.32
N GLN A 47 38.53 -16.64 22.90
CA GLN A 47 39.74 -16.30 23.63
C GLN A 47 39.87 -17.12 24.93
N GLU A 48 38.77 -17.31 25.67
CA GLU A 48 38.73 -18.09 26.92
C GLU A 48 38.97 -19.59 26.70
N ASN A 49 38.51 -20.16 25.57
CA ASN A 49 38.71 -21.57 25.23
C ASN A 49 40.14 -21.90 24.74
N GLY A 50 41.05 -20.93 24.71
CA GLY A 50 42.46 -21.14 24.32
C GLY A 50 42.67 -21.47 22.84
N SER A 51 41.67 -21.29 21.98
CA SER A 51 41.77 -21.56 20.54
C SER A 51 42.48 -20.44 19.75
N ILE A 52 42.76 -19.32 20.40
CA ILE A 52 43.48 -18.18 19.83
C ILE A 52 44.94 -18.26 20.32
N SER A 53 45.82 -18.82 19.50
CA SER A 53 47.27 -18.72 19.70
C SER A 53 47.73 -17.28 19.46
N SER A 54 48.93 -16.92 19.92
CA SER A 54 49.52 -15.57 20.02
C SER A 54 49.44 -14.65 18.77
N ASN A 55 49.01 -15.16 17.62
CA ASN A 55 48.59 -14.36 16.47
C ASN A 55 47.07 -14.49 16.35
N LEU A 56 46.31 -13.43 16.64
CA LEU A 56 44.84 -13.32 16.62
C LEU A 56 44.23 -13.71 15.25
N SER A 57 44.28 -15.00 14.92
CA SER A 57 43.92 -15.59 13.63
C SER A 57 42.76 -16.54 13.89
N VAL A 58 41.60 -16.22 13.32
CA VAL A 58 40.38 -17.01 13.45
C VAL A 58 39.90 -17.40 12.06
N THR A 59 39.59 -18.68 11.86
CA THR A 59 38.95 -19.15 10.62
C THR A 59 37.62 -18.43 10.43
N CYS A 60 37.48 -17.68 9.33
CA CYS A 60 36.31 -16.87 9.04
C CYS A 60 35.12 -17.74 8.63
N GLN A 61 34.42 -18.28 9.63
CA GLN A 61 33.17 -19.00 9.48
C GLN A 61 32.06 -18.25 10.20
N PHE A 62 30.88 -18.18 9.60
CA PHE A 62 29.77 -17.39 10.14
C PHE A 62 29.41 -17.80 11.58
N GLU A 63 29.30 -19.11 11.84
CA GLU A 63 28.92 -19.66 13.14
C GLU A 63 30.00 -19.48 14.21
N THR A 64 31.27 -19.30 13.81
CA THR A 64 32.37 -19.10 14.75
C THR A 64 32.42 -17.66 15.24
N VAL A 65 32.18 -16.68 14.37
CA VAL A 65 32.29 -15.25 14.71
C VAL A 65 30.98 -14.65 15.22
N ILE A 66 29.83 -15.09 14.69
CA ILE A 66 28.51 -14.56 15.06
C ILE A 66 27.80 -15.54 16.02
N SER A 67 27.25 -14.99 17.11
CA SER A 67 26.50 -15.77 18.10
C SER A 67 25.14 -16.23 17.52
N MET A 68 24.81 -17.50 17.74
CA MET A 68 23.52 -18.06 17.35
C MET A 68 22.37 -17.50 18.18
N ASP A 69 22.62 -17.15 19.45
CA ASP A 69 21.64 -16.47 20.30
C ASP A 69 21.21 -15.13 19.70
N TYR A 70 22.19 -14.36 19.19
CA TYR A 70 21.93 -13.11 18.48
C TYR A 70 21.10 -13.35 17.22
N MET A 71 21.48 -14.33 16.40
CA MET A 71 20.78 -14.62 15.13
C MET A 71 19.35 -15.12 15.33
N VAL A 72 19.07 -15.87 16.39
CA VAL A 72 17.75 -16.44 16.64
C VAL A 72 16.88 -15.49 17.45
N TYR A 73 17.31 -15.06 18.64
CA TYR A 73 16.44 -14.28 19.53
C TYR A 73 16.30 -12.84 19.08
N PHE A 74 17.41 -12.16 18.80
CA PHE A 74 17.38 -10.75 18.44
C PHE A 74 17.00 -10.58 16.97
N ASN A 75 17.73 -11.20 16.06
CA ASN A 75 17.51 -11.02 14.62
C ASN A 75 16.21 -11.70 14.15
N PHE A 76 16.07 -13.02 14.31
CA PHE A 76 14.91 -13.73 13.78
C PHE A 76 13.62 -13.41 14.54
N PHE A 77 13.56 -13.63 15.86
CA PHE A 77 12.34 -13.39 16.64
C PHE A 77 12.06 -11.90 16.90
N GLY A 78 13.07 -11.04 16.96
CA GLY A 78 12.88 -9.61 17.16
C GLY A 78 12.59 -8.83 15.88
N TRP A 79 13.35 -9.07 14.81
CA TRP A 79 13.36 -8.19 13.64
C TRP A 79 12.83 -8.82 12.35
N VAL A 80 12.79 -10.15 12.22
CA VAL A 80 12.30 -10.80 10.99
C VAL A 80 10.87 -11.30 11.17
N LEU A 81 10.60 -12.06 12.22
CA LEU A 81 9.31 -12.70 12.46
C LEU A 81 8.19 -11.68 12.73
N PRO A 82 8.36 -10.65 13.59
CA PRO A 82 7.25 -9.72 13.88
C PRO A 82 6.82 -8.89 12.67
N PRO A 83 7.73 -8.31 11.85
CA PRO A 83 7.32 -7.67 10.60
C PRO A 83 6.66 -8.63 9.62
N LEU A 84 7.14 -9.88 9.51
CA LEU A 84 6.53 -10.88 8.64
C LEU A 84 5.09 -11.21 9.07
N LEU A 85 4.86 -11.42 10.36
CA LEU A 85 3.51 -11.66 10.92
C LEU A 85 2.60 -10.43 10.75
N LEU A 86 3.11 -9.23 11.02
CA LEU A 86 2.36 -7.99 10.82
C LEU A 86 1.95 -7.83 9.35
N MET A 87 2.87 -8.08 8.42
CA MET A 87 2.57 -8.03 6.99
C MET A 87 1.50 -9.07 6.64
N LEU A 88 1.63 -10.32 7.07
CA LEU A 88 0.62 -11.37 6.85
C LEU A 88 -0.76 -10.96 7.39
N ALA A 89 -0.84 -10.42 8.60
CA ALA A 89 -2.09 -9.93 9.18
C ALA A 89 -2.71 -8.81 8.34
N ILE A 90 -1.90 -7.84 7.88
CA ILE A 90 -2.36 -6.76 7.00
C ILE A 90 -2.91 -7.33 5.69
N TYR A 91 -2.28 -8.34 5.09
CA TYR A 91 -2.79 -8.96 3.86
C TYR A 91 -4.03 -9.81 4.08
N ALA A 92 -4.13 -10.52 5.21
CA ALA A 92 -5.34 -11.26 5.58
C ALA A 92 -6.53 -10.30 5.73
N GLU A 93 -6.34 -9.17 6.41
CA GLU A 93 -7.33 -8.09 6.52
C GLU A 93 -7.74 -7.53 5.15
N ILE A 94 -6.76 -7.29 4.26
CA ILE A 94 -7.02 -6.85 2.90
C ILE A 94 -7.87 -7.91 2.16
N PHE A 95 -7.46 -9.18 2.19
CA PHE A 95 -8.15 -10.27 1.50
C PHE A 95 -9.58 -10.49 2.03
N TYR A 96 -9.75 -10.47 3.35
CA TYR A 96 -11.04 -10.57 4.01
C TYR A 96 -11.99 -9.45 3.58
N MET A 97 -11.52 -8.20 3.61
CA MET A 97 -12.30 -7.04 3.14
C MET A 97 -12.74 -7.21 1.68
N ILE A 98 -11.87 -7.74 0.82
CA ILE A 98 -12.17 -7.94 -0.60
C ILE A 98 -13.26 -9.01 -0.78
N HIS A 99 -13.12 -10.16 -0.10
CA HIS A 99 -14.10 -11.23 -0.18
C HIS A 99 -15.48 -10.79 0.33
N LYS A 100 -15.53 -9.99 1.40
CA LYS A 100 -16.76 -9.39 1.91
C LYS A 100 -17.44 -8.49 0.87
N GLN A 101 -16.66 -7.65 0.18
CA GLN A 101 -17.17 -6.76 -0.88
C GLN A 101 -17.67 -7.55 -2.11
N LEU A 102 -17.01 -8.65 -2.47
CA LEU A 102 -17.44 -9.53 -3.57
C LEU A 102 -18.73 -10.29 -3.23
N ASN A 103 -18.86 -10.79 -2.00
CA ASN A 103 -20.09 -11.46 -1.55
C ASN A 103 -21.27 -10.48 -1.46
N ASN A 104 -21.07 -9.25 -0.98
CA ASN A 104 -22.13 -8.25 -0.93
C ASN A 104 -22.56 -7.77 -2.34
N LYS A 105 -21.64 -7.74 -3.31
CA LYS A 105 -21.93 -7.39 -4.71
C LYS A 105 -22.70 -8.48 -5.47
N LYS A 106 -22.57 -9.77 -5.09
CA LYS A 106 -23.40 -10.85 -5.67
C LYS A 106 -24.90 -10.69 -5.36
N ILE A 107 -25.23 -9.90 -4.32
CA ILE A 107 -26.62 -9.68 -3.86
C ILE A 107 -27.24 -8.41 -4.51
N THR A 108 -26.43 -7.50 -5.06
CA THR A 108 -26.91 -6.23 -5.65
C THR A 108 -26.42 -6.08 -7.09
N SER A 109 -27.18 -6.63 -8.04
CA SER A 109 -26.94 -6.45 -9.47
C SER A 109 -27.39 -5.05 -9.92
N SER A 110 -26.52 -4.04 -9.81
CA SER A 110 -26.71 -2.80 -10.59
C SER A 110 -25.42 -2.00 -10.78
N TYR A 111 -25.04 -1.88 -12.05
CA TYR A 111 -24.39 -0.78 -12.77
C TYR A 111 -23.11 -0.06 -12.24
N SER A 112 -22.17 0.11 -13.18
CA SER A 112 -21.16 1.18 -13.34
C SER A 112 -19.80 1.12 -12.62
N ASP A 113 -18.84 0.34 -13.16
CA ASP A 113 -17.41 0.69 -13.36
C ASP A 113 -16.42 1.02 -12.20
N PRO A 114 -16.60 0.69 -10.88
CA PRO A 114 -15.49 0.70 -9.93
C PRO A 114 -14.64 -0.58 -10.00
N ASN A 115 -15.15 -1.66 -10.60
CA ASN A 115 -14.48 -2.97 -10.62
C ASN A 115 -13.09 -2.86 -11.25
N LYS A 116 -12.92 -2.15 -12.37
CA LYS A 116 -11.60 -1.98 -13.01
C LYS A 116 -10.56 -1.27 -12.15
N TYR A 117 -10.95 -0.34 -11.27
CA TYR A 117 -10.01 0.32 -10.34
C TYR A 117 -9.62 -0.62 -9.21
N TYR A 118 -10.61 -1.28 -8.59
CA TYR A 118 -10.34 -2.27 -7.54
C TYR A 118 -9.50 -3.44 -8.08
N ASP A 119 -9.82 -3.99 -9.25
CA ASP A 119 -9.07 -5.08 -9.87
C ASP A 119 -7.60 -4.72 -10.12
N LYS A 120 -7.30 -3.48 -10.49
CA LYS A 120 -5.92 -2.99 -10.64
C LYS A 120 -5.20 -2.95 -9.29
N GLU A 121 -5.82 -2.35 -8.27
CA GLU A 121 -5.25 -2.30 -6.92
C GLU A 121 -5.09 -3.71 -6.30
N LEU A 122 -6.01 -4.63 -6.61
CA LEU A 122 -5.96 -6.03 -6.22
C LEU A 122 -4.81 -6.78 -6.89
N ASN A 123 -4.59 -6.57 -8.18
CA ASN A 123 -3.47 -7.19 -8.89
C ASN A 123 -2.13 -6.67 -8.37
N LEU A 124 -2.06 -5.40 -7.96
CA LEU A 124 -0.90 -4.85 -7.25
C LEU A 124 -0.72 -5.54 -5.88
N ALA A 125 -1.78 -5.60 -5.06
CA ALA A 125 -1.72 -6.27 -3.75
C ALA A 125 -1.33 -7.75 -3.85
N LYS A 126 -1.90 -8.50 -4.81
CA LYS A 126 -1.53 -9.90 -5.09
C LYS A 126 -0.05 -10.04 -5.45
N SER A 127 0.51 -9.06 -6.17
CA SER A 127 1.93 -9.05 -6.51
C SER A 127 2.79 -8.77 -5.28
N LEU A 128 2.35 -7.89 -4.37
CA LEU A 128 3.04 -7.66 -3.10
C LEU A 128 3.00 -8.89 -2.19
N VAL A 129 1.87 -9.60 -2.11
CA VAL A 129 1.76 -10.88 -1.39
C VAL A 129 2.74 -11.92 -1.96
N LEU A 130 2.81 -12.03 -3.28
CA LEU A 130 3.74 -12.94 -3.95
C LEU A 130 5.20 -12.61 -3.59
N VAL A 131 5.59 -11.34 -3.61
CA VAL A 131 6.95 -10.92 -3.21
C VAL A 131 7.23 -11.31 -1.76
N LEU A 132 6.28 -11.14 -0.86
CA LEU A 132 6.46 -11.50 0.57
C LEU A 132 6.53 -13.00 0.79
N PHE A 133 5.73 -13.77 0.07
CA PHE A 133 5.80 -15.22 0.10
C PHE A 133 7.16 -15.73 -0.38
N LEU A 134 7.70 -15.14 -1.45
CA LEU A 134 9.02 -15.47 -1.97
C LEU A 134 10.15 -15.03 -1.01
N PHE A 135 9.99 -13.89 -0.35
CA PHE A 135 10.88 -13.47 0.74
C PHE A 135 10.88 -14.48 1.90
N ALA A 136 9.70 -14.93 2.33
CA ALA A 136 9.59 -15.92 3.40
C ALA A 136 10.23 -17.26 2.99
N ILE A 137 9.92 -17.79 1.82
CA ILE A 137 10.50 -19.05 1.33
C ILE A 137 12.02 -18.97 1.21
N SER A 138 12.56 -17.81 0.80
CA SER A 138 14.00 -17.66 0.61
C SER A 138 14.79 -17.52 1.90
N TRP A 139 14.22 -16.88 2.92
CA TRP A 139 14.90 -16.61 4.19
C TRP A 139 14.59 -17.61 5.30
N LEU A 140 13.37 -18.16 5.35
CA LEU A 140 12.96 -19.08 6.42
C LEU A 140 13.85 -20.32 6.53
N PRO A 141 14.28 -21.00 5.45
CA PRO A 141 15.14 -22.17 5.56
C PRO A 141 16.44 -21.88 6.32
N LEU A 142 17.06 -20.73 6.07
CA LEU A 142 18.28 -20.31 6.76
C LEU A 142 18.02 -20.03 8.24
N HIS A 143 16.94 -19.30 8.56
CA HIS A 143 16.56 -19.04 9.95
C HIS A 143 16.20 -20.32 10.70
N ILE A 144 15.52 -21.27 10.07
CA ILE A 144 15.20 -22.58 10.65
C ILE A 144 16.49 -23.34 10.98
N ILE A 145 17.46 -23.35 10.07
CA ILE A 145 18.77 -24.00 10.32
C ILE A 145 19.50 -23.31 11.49
N ASN A 146 19.44 -21.99 11.60
CA ASN A 146 20.01 -21.27 12.75
C ASN A 146 19.31 -21.63 14.06
N CYS A 147 17.98 -21.75 14.06
CA CYS A 147 17.21 -22.24 15.21
C CYS A 147 17.62 -23.67 15.60
N ILE A 148 17.72 -24.59 14.63
CA ILE A 148 18.17 -25.97 14.89
C ILE A 148 19.60 -25.98 15.45
N THR A 149 20.48 -25.14 14.91
CA THR A 149 21.88 -25.02 15.38
C THR A 149 21.95 -24.54 16.83
N LEU A 150 21.03 -23.65 17.24
CA LEU A 150 20.95 -23.17 18.61
C LEU A 150 20.30 -24.17 19.57
N PHE A 151 19.12 -24.68 19.23
CA PHE A 151 18.29 -25.51 20.12
C PHE A 151 18.70 -26.99 20.12
N CYS A 152 19.35 -27.47 19.06
CA CYS A 152 19.86 -28.83 18.95
C CYS A 152 21.32 -28.85 18.45
N PRO A 153 22.31 -28.56 19.32
CA PRO A 153 23.72 -28.59 18.94
C PRO A 153 24.21 -29.98 18.47
N GLN A 154 23.54 -31.05 18.91
CA GLN A 154 23.87 -32.44 18.58
C GLN A 154 23.27 -32.89 17.23
N CYS A 155 22.35 -32.10 16.65
CA CYS A 155 21.71 -32.44 15.39
C CYS A 155 22.69 -32.22 14.23
N LYS A 156 23.02 -33.31 13.51
CA LYS A 156 23.83 -33.21 12.29
C LYS A 156 23.02 -32.54 11.18
N LYS A 157 23.40 -31.32 10.82
CA LYS A 157 22.88 -30.64 9.63
C LYS A 157 23.71 -31.03 8.40
N PRO A 158 23.10 -31.58 7.33
CA PRO A 158 23.84 -31.86 6.11
C PRO A 158 24.28 -30.54 5.47
N ILE A 159 25.58 -30.43 5.17
CA ILE A 159 26.20 -29.21 4.63
C ILE A 159 25.54 -28.72 3.34
N VAL A 160 25.01 -29.65 2.54
CA VAL A 160 24.27 -29.37 1.30
C VAL A 160 23.03 -28.53 1.57
N LEU A 161 22.26 -28.83 2.64
CA LEU A 161 21.07 -28.04 2.98
C LEU A 161 21.43 -26.62 3.41
N LEU A 162 22.55 -26.44 4.12
CA LEU A 162 23.04 -25.11 4.49
C LEU A 162 23.39 -24.30 3.23
N TYR A 163 24.15 -24.87 2.29
CA TYR A 163 24.49 -24.18 1.04
C TYR A 163 23.26 -23.86 0.19
N ILE A 164 22.28 -24.76 0.10
CA ILE A 164 21.02 -24.48 -0.61
C ILE A 164 20.27 -23.33 0.06
N ALA A 165 20.16 -23.32 1.39
CA ALA A 165 19.49 -22.25 2.12
C ALA A 165 20.19 -20.89 1.93
N ILE A 166 21.53 -20.89 1.97
CA ILE A 166 22.33 -19.69 1.68
C ILE A 166 22.07 -19.22 0.24
N LEU A 167 22.19 -20.11 -0.75
CA LEU A 167 21.96 -19.77 -2.16
C LEU A 167 20.55 -19.22 -2.38
N LEU A 168 19.54 -19.82 -1.75
CA LEU A 168 18.16 -19.38 -1.83
C LEU A 168 17.96 -17.97 -1.24
N SER A 169 18.60 -17.68 -0.10
CA SER A 169 18.56 -16.35 0.52
C SER A 169 19.21 -15.27 -0.36
N HIS A 170 20.33 -15.58 -1.03
CA HIS A 170 20.96 -14.68 -2.00
C HIS A 170 20.10 -14.52 -3.26
N GLY A 171 19.51 -15.61 -3.74
CA GLY A 171 18.62 -15.65 -4.91
C GLY A 171 17.40 -14.74 -4.77
N ASN A 172 16.93 -14.47 -3.54
CA ASN A 172 15.84 -13.53 -3.28
C ASN A 172 16.05 -12.15 -3.94
N SER A 173 17.30 -11.69 -4.04
CA SER A 173 17.62 -10.41 -4.68
C SER A 173 17.28 -10.41 -6.18
N ALA A 174 17.50 -11.54 -6.87
CA ALA A 174 17.20 -11.72 -8.29
C ALA A 174 15.71 -11.93 -8.58
N VAL A 175 14.95 -12.41 -7.59
CA VAL A 175 13.52 -12.66 -7.72
C VAL A 175 12.72 -11.36 -7.87
N ASN A 176 13.12 -10.26 -7.25
CA ASN A 176 12.33 -9.01 -7.25
C ASN A 176 12.09 -8.46 -8.67
N PRO A 177 13.12 -8.24 -9.54
CA PRO A 177 12.90 -7.80 -10.91
C PRO A 177 12.06 -8.77 -11.73
N ILE A 178 12.26 -10.08 -11.57
CA ILE A 178 11.51 -11.13 -12.27
C ILE A 178 10.02 -11.01 -11.94
N VAL A 179 9.68 -10.94 -10.65
CA VAL A 179 8.29 -10.81 -10.21
C VAL A 179 7.64 -9.55 -10.78
N TYR A 180 8.34 -8.42 -10.78
CA TYR A 180 7.79 -7.18 -11.33
C TYR A 180 7.62 -7.24 -12.86
N ALA A 181 8.58 -7.83 -13.57
CA ALA A 181 8.52 -8.00 -15.03
C ALA A 181 7.32 -8.86 -15.46
N PHE A 182 7.05 -9.97 -14.77
CA PHE A 182 5.93 -10.86 -15.10
C PHE A 182 4.56 -10.38 -14.60
N ARG A 183 4.51 -9.61 -13.50
CA ARG A 183 3.23 -9.25 -12.85
C ARG A 183 2.70 -7.88 -13.22
N ILE A 184 3.56 -6.91 -13.55
CA ILE A 184 3.13 -5.54 -13.84
C ILE A 184 3.27 -5.27 -15.34
N LYS A 185 2.14 -5.23 -16.05
CA LYS A 185 2.09 -4.97 -17.50
C LYS A 185 2.87 -3.72 -17.94
N LYS A 186 2.87 -2.66 -17.12
CA LYS A 186 3.64 -1.43 -17.39
C LYS A 186 5.16 -1.65 -17.39
N PHE A 187 5.66 -2.48 -16.47
CA PHE A 187 7.08 -2.85 -16.43
C PHE A 187 7.45 -3.74 -17.61
N HIS A 188 6.61 -4.72 -17.94
CA HIS A 188 6.80 -5.56 -19.12
C HIS A 188 6.96 -4.73 -20.40
N THR A 189 6.06 -3.77 -20.65
CA THR A 189 6.16 -2.89 -21.82
C THR A 189 7.42 -2.02 -21.81
N ALA A 190 7.85 -1.54 -20.65
CA ALA A 190 9.10 -0.77 -20.54
C ALA A 190 10.33 -1.66 -20.79
N PHE A 191 10.39 -2.87 -20.22
CA PHE A 191 11.46 -3.84 -20.47
C PHE A 191 11.53 -4.25 -21.94
N GLN A 192 10.38 -4.50 -22.58
CA GLN A 192 10.34 -4.81 -24.01
C GLN A 192 10.84 -3.64 -24.87
N LYS A 193 10.51 -2.40 -24.53
CA LYS A 193 11.02 -1.21 -25.23
C LYS A 193 12.53 -1.04 -25.06
N ILE A 194 13.04 -1.17 -23.84
CA ILE A 194 14.47 -1.13 -23.54
C ILE A 194 15.19 -2.26 -24.29
N TRP A 195 14.64 -3.47 -24.29
CA TRP A 195 15.20 -4.60 -25.01
C TRP A 195 15.24 -4.37 -26.52
N GLN A 196 14.16 -3.85 -27.11
CA GLN A 196 14.11 -3.55 -28.54
C GLN A 196 15.06 -2.44 -28.97
N GLN A 197 15.26 -1.44 -28.10
CA GLN A 197 16.12 -0.29 -28.36
C GLN A 197 17.61 -0.60 -28.16
N TYR A 198 17.98 -1.36 -27.13
CA TYR A 198 19.38 -1.64 -26.80
C TYR A 198 19.90 -2.99 -27.30
N PHE A 199 19.06 -4.04 -27.35
CA PHE A 199 19.48 -5.39 -27.74
C PHE A 199 19.05 -5.80 -29.14
N CYS A 200 17.97 -5.23 -29.68
CA CYS A 200 17.53 -5.51 -31.05
C CYS A 200 17.82 -4.39 -32.06
N CYS A 201 18.50 -3.30 -31.64
CA CYS A 201 18.88 -2.15 -32.49
C CYS A 201 17.77 -1.66 -33.43
N LYS A 202 16.50 -1.72 -32.99
CA LYS A 202 15.40 -1.12 -33.74
C LYS A 202 15.31 0.34 -33.33
N ASN A 203 15.74 1.24 -34.22
CA ASN A 203 15.51 2.68 -34.12
C ASN A 203 14.00 2.93 -34.05
N THR A 204 13.46 2.96 -32.84
CA THR A 204 12.08 3.41 -32.62
C THR A 204 12.15 4.92 -32.42
N PRO A 205 11.34 5.72 -33.15
CA PRO A 205 11.42 7.18 -33.06
C PRO A 205 11.27 7.65 -31.62
N THR A 206 12.17 8.54 -31.21
CA THR A 206 12.09 9.33 -29.98
C THR A 206 10.69 9.92 -29.86
N LEU A 207 9.97 9.59 -28.78
CA LEU A 207 8.75 10.28 -28.43
C LEU A 207 8.79 10.70 -26.97
N ASP A 208 8.56 11.99 -26.80
CA ASP A 208 8.53 12.74 -25.56
C ASP A 208 7.82 11.99 -24.44
N PHE A 209 8.41 12.07 -23.25
CA PHE A 209 7.67 11.87 -22.01
C PHE A 209 6.52 12.89 -21.98
N GLN A 210 5.33 12.52 -22.47
CA GLN A 210 4.11 13.22 -22.09
C GLN A 210 3.89 12.99 -20.59
N GLN A 211 4.50 13.88 -19.82
CA GLN A 211 4.09 14.21 -18.48
C GLN A 211 2.61 14.55 -18.57
N SER A 212 1.78 13.72 -17.93
CA SER A 212 0.35 13.94 -17.82
C SER A 212 0.14 15.21 -16.99
N GLU A 213 0.17 16.36 -17.66
CA GLU A 213 -0.41 17.58 -17.11
C GLU A 213 -1.92 17.34 -16.95
N ARG A 214 -2.34 17.49 -15.70
CA ARG A 214 -3.72 17.65 -15.30
C ARG A 214 -4.24 18.90 -16.02
N LYS A 215 -5.04 18.73 -17.08
CA LYS A 215 -5.93 19.82 -17.53
C LYS A 215 -6.99 20.00 -16.45
N GLU A 216 -6.75 20.96 -15.57
CA GLU A 216 -7.78 21.59 -14.76
C GLU A 216 -8.86 22.14 -15.69
N ALA A 217 -10.12 21.85 -15.38
CA ALA A 217 -11.26 22.51 -15.99
C ALA A 217 -11.20 24.01 -15.65
N PRO A 218 -11.59 24.92 -16.55
CA PRO A 218 -11.59 26.34 -16.23
C PRO A 218 -12.69 26.62 -15.21
N ASN A 219 -12.28 27.03 -14.00
CA ASN A 219 -13.17 27.63 -13.03
C ASN A 219 -13.52 29.04 -13.51
N LEU A 220 -14.82 29.25 -13.72
CA LEU A 220 -15.44 30.55 -13.86
C LEU A 220 -15.41 31.25 -12.49
N GLU A 221 -15.25 32.57 -12.53
CA GLU A 221 -15.43 33.55 -11.44
C GLU A 221 -14.27 33.74 -10.44
N THR A 222 -13.54 34.84 -10.62
CA THR A 222 -13.52 35.93 -9.63
C THR A 222 -13.15 37.23 -10.35
N GLN A 223 -14.12 38.14 -10.44
CA GLN A 223 -13.93 39.54 -10.86
C GLN A 223 -13.04 40.26 -9.84
N GLN A 224 -11.98 40.93 -10.31
CA GLN A 224 -11.28 41.97 -9.56
C GLN A 224 -11.35 43.27 -10.37
N ALA A 225 -11.86 44.29 -9.70
CA ALA A 225 -12.19 45.62 -10.22
C ALA A 225 -10.99 46.46 -10.67
N ALA A 226 -11.22 47.33 -11.66
CA ALA A 226 -10.45 48.54 -11.96
C ALA A 226 -11.32 49.53 -12.78
N PRO A 227 -11.04 50.85 -12.78
CA PRO A 227 -12.04 51.90 -12.52
C PRO A 227 -12.67 52.63 -13.75
N LEU A 228 -13.80 53.29 -13.47
CA LEU A 228 -14.52 54.36 -14.20
C LEU A 228 -13.57 55.43 -14.82
N GLN A 229 -13.78 56.00 -16.02
CA GLN A 229 -14.88 56.81 -16.63
C GLN A 229 -14.45 57.25 -18.07
N PRO A 230 -15.19 58.03 -18.90
CA PRO A 230 -16.65 58.29 -18.99
C PRO A 230 -17.26 58.30 -20.44
N THR A 231 -18.60 58.25 -20.51
CA THR A 231 -19.53 58.89 -21.48
C THR A 231 -19.47 58.64 -23.00
N GLN A 232 -20.55 58.03 -23.54
CA GLN A 232 -21.46 58.56 -24.61
C GLN A 232 -22.76 57.73 -24.55
N LEU A 233 -23.82 58.23 -23.89
CA LEU A 233 -25.03 58.83 -24.48
C LEU A 233 -25.94 57.83 -25.23
N ASP A 234 -26.88 57.24 -24.47
CA ASP A 234 -28.05 56.51 -24.98
C ASP A 234 -29.05 57.45 -25.66
N ASP A 235 -29.66 57.00 -26.75
CA ASP A 235 -30.90 57.56 -27.28
C ASP A 235 -32.04 56.56 -27.00
N PHE A 236 -32.98 56.95 -26.14
CA PHE A 236 -34.23 56.23 -25.90
C PHE A 236 -35.42 57.19 -26.03
N LYS A 237 -36.38 56.84 -26.88
CA LYS A 237 -37.79 57.25 -26.82
C LYS A 237 -38.58 56.04 -27.33
N SER A 238 -39.55 55.47 -26.63
CA SER A 238 -40.86 56.06 -26.30
C SER A 238 -41.62 55.02 -25.43
N TYR A 239 -41.85 55.24 -24.11
CA TYR A 239 -43.09 55.73 -23.44
C TYR A 239 -44.05 54.61 -22.90
N PRO A 240 -44.90 54.88 -21.87
CA PRO A 240 -44.92 54.17 -20.56
C PRO A 240 -46.37 53.69 -20.18
N PRO A 241 -46.87 53.73 -18.92
CA PRO A 241 -46.39 53.27 -17.60
C PRO A 241 -47.34 52.22 -16.96
N LEU A 242 -46.95 51.57 -15.85
CA LEU A 242 -47.91 51.01 -14.87
C LEU A 242 -47.31 51.05 -13.46
N GLN A 243 -48.04 51.66 -12.53
CA GLN A 243 -47.94 51.53 -11.07
C GLN A 243 -49.35 51.16 -10.55
N PRO A 244 -49.54 50.87 -9.25
CA PRO A 244 -49.08 49.69 -8.50
C PRO A 244 -50.29 48.97 -7.84
N GLU A 245 -50.21 47.65 -7.59
CA GLU A 245 -51.33 46.90 -7.00
C GLU A 245 -51.06 46.51 -5.53
N GLN A 246 -51.98 46.91 -4.63
CA GLN A 246 -52.10 46.47 -3.23
C GLN A 246 -53.46 45.72 -3.04
N PRO A 247 -53.64 44.94 -1.95
CA PRO A 247 -54.29 43.61 -2.02
C PRO A 247 -55.76 43.52 -1.53
N SER A 248 -56.47 42.51 -2.08
CA SER A 248 -57.62 41.69 -1.58
C SER A 248 -58.86 42.37 -0.96
N PRO A 249 -60.11 41.87 -1.17
CA PRO A 249 -60.58 40.69 -0.42
C PRO A 249 -61.64 39.77 -1.10
N GLU A 250 -61.78 38.58 -0.51
CA GLU A 250 -62.98 37.76 -0.26
C GLU A 250 -64.03 37.42 -1.35
N GLY A 251 -64.31 36.10 -1.46
CA GLY A 251 -65.67 35.63 -1.12
C GLY A 251 -66.37 34.62 -2.04
N ASN A 252 -66.46 33.37 -1.57
CA ASN A 252 -67.57 32.39 -1.75
C ASN A 252 -67.82 31.78 -3.15
N GLN A 253 -68.26 30.51 -3.34
CA GLN A 253 -68.67 29.39 -2.48
C GLN A 253 -68.90 28.14 -3.37
N LYS A 254 -68.66 26.93 -2.84
CA LYS A 254 -69.45 25.66 -2.96
C LYS A 254 -68.53 24.44 -2.75
N ILE A 255 -68.46 23.86 -1.55
CA ILE A 255 -69.30 22.76 -1.02
C ILE A 255 -69.29 21.50 -1.91
N LYS A 256 -68.58 20.46 -1.44
CA LYS A 256 -69.16 19.12 -1.22
C LYS A 256 -68.27 18.28 -0.29
N THR A 257 -68.89 17.86 0.81
CA THR A 257 -68.39 17.07 1.93
C THR A 257 -68.50 15.58 1.64
N HIS A 258 -67.59 14.77 2.18
CA HIS A 258 -67.74 13.41 2.74
C HIS A 258 -66.31 12.89 3.01
N GLN A 259 -65.93 12.10 4.01
CA GLN A 259 -66.48 11.59 5.26
C GLN A 259 -65.29 10.78 5.84
N LYS A 260 -64.84 11.05 7.08
CA LYS A 260 -63.94 10.14 7.85
C LYS A 260 -64.84 9.09 8.54
N PRO A 261 -64.37 7.89 8.99
CA PRO A 261 -63.54 7.85 10.21
C PRO A 261 -62.61 6.62 10.44
N HIS A 262 -61.73 6.81 11.43
CA HIS A 262 -61.23 5.87 12.47
C HIS A 262 -60.54 4.53 12.13
N ASN A 263 -59.27 4.38 12.58
CA ASN A 263 -58.80 3.49 13.68
C ASN A 263 -58.04 2.30 13.07
N HIS A 264 -57.02 1.63 13.64
CA HIS A 264 -56.46 1.51 14.98
C HIS A 264 -55.01 0.99 14.83
N HIS A 265 -54.06 1.45 15.65
CA HIS A 265 -52.87 0.68 16.03
C HIS A 265 -53.28 -0.38 17.08
N PRO A 266 -52.58 -1.52 17.19
CA PRO A 266 -51.54 -1.59 18.23
C PRO A 266 -50.29 -2.40 17.83
N ALA A 267 -49.27 -2.25 18.68
CA ALA A 267 -48.03 -3.00 18.70
C ALA A 267 -48.07 -4.12 19.76
N MET A 268 -47.08 -5.02 19.62
CA MET A 268 -46.43 -5.84 20.65
C MET A 268 -46.98 -7.24 21.01
N GLU A 269 -46.02 -8.16 20.87
CA GLU A 269 -45.55 -9.17 21.84
C GLU A 269 -46.01 -10.63 21.79
N GLN A 270 -44.98 -11.48 21.95
CA GLN A 270 -44.96 -12.81 22.56
C GLN A 270 -45.50 -14.01 21.78
N ASN A 271 -44.64 -14.96 21.35
CA ASN A 271 -44.09 -16.04 22.18
C ASN A 271 -43.47 -17.19 21.34
N ALA A 272 -42.42 -17.80 21.93
CA ALA A 272 -42.03 -19.21 21.96
C ALA A 272 -42.13 -20.09 20.68
N VAL A 273 -41.01 -20.73 20.29
CA VAL A 273 -40.50 -22.03 20.76
C VAL A 273 -39.04 -22.17 20.31
#